data_AF-A0A2K3JKP6-F1
#
_entry.id   AF-A0A2K3JKP6-F1
#
_cell.length_a   1.000
_cell.length_b   1.000
_cell.length_c   1.000
_cell.angle_alpha   90.00
_cell.angle_beta   90.00
_cell.angle_gamma   90.00
#
_symmetry.space_group_name_H-M   'P 1'
#
loop_
_entity.id
_entity.type
_entity.pdbx_description
1 polymer ?
#
loop_
_entity_poly.entity_id
_entity_poly.type
_entity_poly.pdbx_seq_one_letter_code
_entity_poly.pdbx_strand_id
1 'polypeptide(L)'
;VESTTQTAKDATKGKGVASSSSQPSSEDAHAAASLSWSSFDPLEFIERGVTMVGDMTRFTNTSTEDLRKKALEYEVKGTLLNYLLTNRQEQEVLEAKRKVKTVDDNLADIEKRYSETKAKLEDDIQKLKKEQEGEAEKLKKEYEEKLAKIKESYAASETKLKENAAAQDEKISKLSKERDEAVFSAGTLGEEKARLENDVTELQLYAASQYDEGFSFAVEQIKLLFPDLDAKRLGEADAMNQIIDGKLVPYAPPQ
;
A
#
# COMPACT_ATOMS: atom_id res chain seq x y z
N VAL A 1 20.64 -15.93 27.96
CA VAL A 1 21.30 -15.08 26.95
C VAL A 1 21.14 -13.66 27.43
N GLU A 2 22.27 -13.09 27.75
CA GLU A 2 22.49 -11.92 28.58
C GLU A 2 22.64 -10.68 27.70
N SER A 3 22.44 -9.53 28.33
CA SER A 3 23.00 -8.21 28.00
C SER A 3 22.30 -7.35 26.95
N THR A 4 22.31 -6.01 27.03
CA THR A 4 22.57 -4.97 28.05
C THR A 4 22.49 -3.68 27.22
N THR A 5 21.77 -2.63 27.64
CA THR A 5 22.19 -1.27 27.22
C THR A 5 21.94 -0.25 28.31
N GLN A 6 23.03 0.44 28.62
CA GLN A 6 23.28 1.41 29.68
C GLN A 6 22.59 2.77 29.49
N THR A 7 22.51 3.41 30.65
CA THR A 7 22.22 4.79 31.00
C THR A 7 23.24 5.84 30.52
N ALA A 8 22.71 7.04 30.28
CA ALA A 8 23.20 8.38 30.61
C ALA A 8 24.43 8.99 29.89
N LYS A 9 24.25 10.17 29.28
CA LYS A 9 24.69 11.47 29.83
C LYS A 9 24.34 12.68 28.96
N ASP A 10 24.19 13.80 29.68
CA ASP A 10 24.00 15.20 29.28
C ASP A 10 24.75 15.70 28.04
N ALA A 11 24.12 16.66 27.34
CA ALA A 11 24.76 17.93 26.99
C ALA A 11 23.72 19.01 26.66
N THR A 12 23.95 20.17 27.26
CA THR A 12 23.19 21.41 27.18
C THR A 12 23.53 22.24 25.93
N LYS A 13 22.55 23.08 25.53
CA LYS A 13 22.68 24.51 25.18
C LYS A 13 22.47 24.96 23.71
N GLY A 14 21.35 25.67 23.53
CA GLY A 14 21.24 26.91 22.75
C GLY A 14 20.07 26.91 21.75
N LYS A 15 19.35 27.99 21.46
CA LYS A 15 19.20 29.36 22.01
C LYS A 15 18.13 30.07 21.14
N GLY A 16 17.09 30.65 21.75
CA GLY A 16 16.28 31.76 21.20
C GLY A 16 15.17 31.42 20.19
N VAL A 17 14.07 32.18 20.04
CA VAL A 17 13.66 33.51 20.53
C VAL A 17 12.12 33.64 20.48
N ALA A 18 11.57 34.20 21.57
CA ALA A 18 10.37 35.03 21.76
C ALA A 18 9.01 34.75 21.08
N SER A 19 7.97 34.73 21.91
CA SER A 19 6.95 35.80 21.86
C SER A 19 6.26 35.94 23.22
N SER A 20 6.44 37.12 23.82
CA SER A 20 5.79 37.57 25.05
C SER A 20 4.28 37.69 24.84
N SER A 21 3.50 37.01 25.68
CA SER A 21 2.13 37.43 25.99
C SER A 21 2.12 37.83 27.45
N SER A 22 2.35 39.11 27.69
CA SER A 22 2.24 39.74 29.00
C SER A 22 0.77 39.73 29.41
N GLN A 23 0.38 38.66 30.09
CA GLN A 23 -0.80 38.66 30.94
C GLN A 23 -0.50 39.62 32.10
N PRO A 24 -1.28 40.69 32.31
CA PRO A 24 -1.06 41.51 33.49
C PRO A 24 -1.36 40.65 34.72
N SER A 25 -0.39 40.63 35.63
CA SER A 25 -0.57 40.14 36.99
C SER A 25 -1.81 40.81 37.58
N SER A 26 -2.67 40.00 38.19
CA SER A 26 -3.86 40.41 38.94
C SER A 26 -3.51 41.13 40.25
N GLU A 27 -2.40 41.85 40.30
CA GLU A 27 -1.86 42.47 41.52
C GLU A 27 -1.98 43.99 41.55
N ASP A 28 -2.34 44.66 40.45
CA ASP A 28 -2.50 46.12 40.42
C ASP A 28 -3.97 46.60 40.40
N ALA A 29 -4.92 45.73 40.72
CA ALA A 29 -6.34 46.11 40.82
C ALA A 29 -6.76 46.67 42.20
N HIS A 30 -5.86 46.70 43.20
CA HIS A 30 -6.24 47.04 44.57
C HIS A 30 -5.45 48.19 45.23
N ALA A 31 -4.59 48.91 44.49
CA ALA A 31 -3.96 50.13 45.02
C ALA A 31 -4.84 51.39 44.89
N ALA A 32 -6.13 51.26 44.56
CA ALA A 32 -7.11 52.28 44.89
C ALA A 32 -7.50 52.07 46.35
N ALA A 33 -6.70 52.59 47.28
CA ALA A 33 -7.09 52.68 48.68
C ALA A 33 -8.46 53.35 48.72
N SER A 34 -9.49 52.56 48.98
CA SER A 34 -10.83 53.06 49.20
C SER A 34 -10.75 53.88 50.49
N LEU A 35 -10.56 55.19 50.36
CA LEU A 35 -10.70 56.16 51.44
C LEU A 35 -12.18 56.17 51.82
N SER A 36 -12.58 55.13 52.52
CA SER A 36 -13.90 55.03 53.11
C SER A 36 -13.91 55.82 54.40
N TRP A 37 -15.09 56.29 54.80
CA TRP A 37 -15.31 57.02 56.05
C TRP A 37 -14.78 56.28 57.30
N SER A 38 -14.50 54.98 57.17
CA SER A 38 -13.92 54.15 58.24
C SER A 38 -12.44 54.45 58.54
N SER A 39 -11.72 55.15 57.67
CA SER A 39 -10.33 55.56 57.91
C SER A 39 -10.18 57.01 58.40
N PHE A 40 -11.27 57.77 58.51
CA PHE A 40 -11.24 59.14 59.02
C PHE A 40 -11.56 59.12 60.52
N ASP A 41 -10.62 59.56 61.36
CA ASP A 41 -10.84 59.75 62.80
C ASP A 41 -11.25 61.22 63.07
N PRO A 42 -12.54 61.48 63.39
CA PRO A 42 -13.02 62.83 63.62
C PRO A 42 -12.41 63.47 64.88
N LEU A 43 -12.08 62.66 65.90
CA LEU A 43 -11.52 63.16 67.15
C LEU A 43 -10.06 63.58 66.95
N GLU A 44 -9.27 62.77 66.26
CA GLU A 44 -7.89 63.13 65.89
C GLU A 44 -7.86 64.38 65.01
N PHE A 45 -8.79 64.51 64.06
CA PHE A 45 -8.90 65.68 63.20
C PHE A 45 -9.24 66.96 63.99
N ILE A 46 -10.14 66.87 64.96
CA ILE A 46 -10.46 68.02 65.83
C ILE A 46 -9.25 68.40 66.69
N GLU A 47 -8.51 67.41 67.22
CA GLU A 47 -7.34 67.64 68.07
C GLU A 47 -6.13 68.22 67.31
N ARG A 48 -5.88 67.80 66.06
CA ARG A 48 -4.70 68.23 65.26
C ARG A 48 -5.00 69.27 64.19
N GLY A 49 -6.17 69.20 63.55
CA GLY A 49 -6.45 69.87 62.26
C GLY A 49 -7.16 71.22 62.38
N VAL A 50 -8.01 71.40 63.39
CA VAL A 50 -8.47 72.74 63.78
C VAL A 50 -7.28 73.40 64.46
N THR A 51 -6.65 74.39 63.82
CA THR A 51 -5.35 74.98 64.21
C THR A 51 -5.41 75.84 65.49
N MET A 52 -6.20 75.42 66.46
CA MET A 52 -6.16 75.87 67.84
C MET A 52 -5.64 74.71 68.66
N VAL A 53 -4.34 74.46 68.52
CA VAL A 53 -3.58 73.44 69.25
C VAL A 53 -3.98 73.45 70.73
N GLY A 54 -4.69 72.40 71.15
CA GLY A 54 -4.73 71.84 72.51
C GLY A 54 -5.16 72.72 73.68
N ASP A 55 -5.46 74.01 73.51
CA ASP A 55 -5.72 74.93 74.61
C ASP A 55 -7.04 75.69 74.42
N MET A 56 -8.08 75.21 75.10
CA MET A 56 -9.44 75.76 75.07
C MET A 56 -9.47 77.24 75.51
N THR A 57 -8.45 77.70 76.26
CA THR A 57 -8.29 79.10 76.69
C THR A 57 -8.06 80.08 75.53
N ARG A 58 -7.66 79.60 74.35
CA ARG A 58 -7.52 80.47 73.16
C ARG A 58 -8.87 80.83 72.54
N PHE A 59 -9.90 79.99 72.68
CA PHE A 59 -11.25 80.35 72.24
C PHE A 59 -11.83 81.47 73.11
N THR A 60 -11.53 81.47 74.41
CA THR A 60 -12.01 82.51 75.33
C THR A 60 -11.27 83.84 75.18
N ASN A 61 -10.04 83.83 74.63
CA ASN A 61 -9.21 85.02 74.41
C ASN A 61 -9.28 85.58 72.98
N THR A 62 -9.95 84.90 72.05
CA THR A 62 -10.13 85.36 70.66
C THR A 62 -11.41 86.19 70.55
N SER A 63 -11.36 87.30 69.81
CA SER A 63 -12.55 88.12 69.57
C SER A 63 -13.62 87.33 68.81
N THR A 64 -14.89 87.65 69.02
CA THR A 64 -16.00 87.02 68.28
C THR A 64 -15.91 87.28 66.77
N GLU A 65 -15.32 88.39 66.36
CA GLU A 65 -15.08 88.75 64.95
C GLU A 65 -14.06 87.82 64.30
N ASP A 66 -12.93 87.56 64.97
CA ASP A 66 -11.89 86.65 64.46
C ASP A 66 -12.36 85.20 64.40
N LEU A 67 -13.18 84.76 65.36
CA LEU A 67 -13.81 83.43 65.33
C LEU A 67 -14.79 83.30 64.15
N ARG A 68 -15.61 84.31 63.87
CA ARG A 68 -16.50 84.34 62.69
C ARG A 68 -15.71 84.30 61.39
N LYS A 69 -14.60 85.03 61.30
CA LYS A 69 -13.71 85.03 60.13
C LYS A 69 -13.10 83.65 59.89
N LYS A 70 -12.61 82.98 60.93
CA LYS A 70 -12.08 81.60 60.83
C LYS A 70 -13.16 80.60 60.43
N ALA A 71 -14.36 80.70 61.00
CA ALA A 71 -15.48 79.84 60.62
C ALA A 71 -15.79 79.95 59.11
N LEU A 72 -15.87 81.19 58.61
CA LEU A 72 -16.05 81.45 57.17
C LEU A 72 -14.88 80.94 56.32
N GLU A 73 -13.63 81.12 56.78
CA GLU A 73 -12.45 80.60 56.09
C GLU A 73 -12.50 79.07 55.94
N TYR A 74 -12.85 78.35 57.00
CA TYR A 74 -13.00 76.90 56.95
C TYR A 74 -14.17 76.46 56.06
N GLU A 75 -15.28 77.17 56.07
CA GLU A 75 -16.40 76.91 55.16
C GLU A 75 -15.99 77.09 53.69
N VAL A 76 -15.29 78.17 53.35
CA VAL A 76 -14.75 78.41 52.00
C VAL A 76 -13.74 77.34 51.61
N LYS A 77 -12.83 76.95 52.51
CA LYS A 77 -11.86 75.87 52.25
C LYS A 77 -12.54 74.52 52.05
N GLY A 78 -13.55 74.20 52.87
CA GLY A 78 -14.32 72.96 52.78
C GLY A 78 -15.11 72.87 51.48
N THR A 79 -15.78 73.95 51.08
CA THR A 79 -16.51 74.02 49.81
C THR A 79 -15.59 73.88 48.60
N LEU A 80 -14.42 74.55 48.60
CA LEU A 80 -13.42 74.40 47.53
C LEU A 80 -12.88 72.97 47.44
N LEU A 81 -12.55 72.33 48.57
CA LEU A 81 -12.09 70.95 48.58
C LEU A 81 -13.17 69.99 48.04
N ASN A 82 -14.43 70.20 48.44
CA ASN A 82 -15.54 69.39 47.95
C ASN A 82 -15.70 69.53 46.43
N TYR A 83 -15.59 70.75 45.89
CA TYR A 83 -15.60 70.99 44.43
C TYR A 83 -14.47 70.26 43.72
N LEU A 84 -13.23 70.34 44.22
CA LEU A 84 -12.09 69.64 43.64
C LEU A 84 -12.25 68.11 43.68
N LEU A 85 -12.82 67.59 44.77
CA LEU A 85 -13.12 66.17 44.93
C LEU A 85 -14.21 65.72 43.94
N THR A 86 -15.30 66.47 43.82
CA THR A 86 -16.36 66.19 42.84
C THR A 86 -15.84 66.22 41.41
N ASN A 87 -15.03 67.22 41.04
CA ASN A 87 -14.42 67.30 39.71
C ASN A 87 -13.51 66.10 39.41
N ARG A 88 -12.76 65.63 40.40
CA ARG A 88 -11.91 64.44 40.22
C ARG A 88 -12.75 63.18 40.02
N GLN A 89 -13.80 63.00 40.81
CA GLN A 89 -14.74 61.88 40.63
C GLN A 89 -15.41 61.92 39.25
N GLU A 90 -15.84 63.09 38.79
CA GLU A 90 -16.43 63.24 37.45
C GLU A 90 -15.44 62.84 36.35
N GLN A 91 -14.17 63.25 36.47
CA GLN A 91 -13.12 62.86 35.53
C GLN A 91 -12.87 61.34 35.51
N GLU A 92 -12.81 60.70 36.69
CA GLU A 92 -12.65 59.25 36.82
C GLU A 92 -13.84 58.50 36.19
N VAL A 93 -15.06 58.98 36.40
CA VAL A 93 -16.28 58.44 35.76
C VAL A 93 -16.23 58.60 34.23
N LEU A 94 -15.80 59.76 33.73
CA LEU A 94 -15.66 60.01 32.29
C LEU A 94 -14.60 59.10 31.66
N GLU A 95 -13.46 58.89 32.32
CA GLU A 95 -12.43 57.95 31.87
C GLU A 95 -12.95 56.51 31.86
N ALA A 96 -13.60 56.08 32.94
CA ALA A 96 -14.22 54.77 33.03
C ALA A 96 -15.26 54.56 31.92
N LYS A 97 -16.10 55.57 31.65
CA LYS A 97 -17.09 55.53 30.56
C LYS A 97 -16.45 55.39 29.19
N ARG A 98 -15.33 56.07 28.93
CA ARG A 98 -14.57 55.90 27.67
C ARG A 98 -14.00 54.49 27.54
N LYS A 99 -13.41 53.95 28.61
CA LYS A 99 -12.88 52.57 28.64
C LYS A 99 -13.97 51.54 28.37
N VAL A 100 -15.13 51.66 29.05
CA VAL A 100 -16.29 50.80 28.82
C VAL A 100 -16.72 50.86 27.37
N LYS A 101 -16.85 52.05 26.78
CA LYS A 101 -17.22 52.18 25.37
C LYS A 101 -16.24 51.48 24.43
N THR A 102 -14.93 51.62 24.64
CA THR A 102 -13.92 50.92 23.84
C THR A 102 -14.02 49.40 23.99
N VAL A 103 -14.32 48.90 25.18
CA VAL A 103 -14.54 47.47 25.41
C VAL A 103 -15.81 46.99 24.68
N ASP A 104 -16.90 47.75 24.74
CA ASP A 104 -18.16 47.41 24.04
C ASP A 104 -17.95 47.36 22.51
N ASP A 105 -17.26 48.34 21.94
CA ASP A 105 -16.93 48.38 20.50
C ASP A 105 -16.07 47.18 20.08
N ASN A 106 -15.06 46.82 20.91
CA ASN A 106 -14.21 45.66 20.67
C ASN A 106 -14.98 44.34 20.79
N LEU A 107 -15.87 44.23 21.77
CA LEU A 107 -16.72 43.06 21.96
C LEU A 107 -17.61 42.84 20.73
N ALA A 108 -18.22 43.91 20.23
CA ALA A 108 -19.04 43.84 19.02
C ALA A 108 -18.24 43.40 17.77
N ASP A 109 -16.99 43.86 17.59
CA ASP A 109 -16.13 43.40 16.49
C ASP A 109 -15.76 41.91 16.65
N ILE A 110 -15.46 41.45 17.87
CA ILE A 110 -15.16 40.04 18.16
C ILE A 110 -16.37 39.15 17.85
N GLU A 111 -17.56 39.53 18.31
CA GLU A 111 -18.81 38.79 18.05
C GLU A 111 -19.12 38.68 16.55
N LYS A 112 -18.88 39.77 15.81
CA LYS A 112 -19.03 39.79 14.36
C LYS A 112 -18.05 38.83 13.68
N ARG A 113 -16.75 38.92 13.99
CA ARG A 113 -15.72 38.02 13.41
C ARG A 113 -15.96 36.57 13.76
N TYR A 114 -16.42 36.29 14.98
CA TYR A 114 -16.78 34.94 15.41
C TYR A 114 -17.94 34.40 14.55
N SER A 115 -18.98 35.19 14.35
CA SER A 115 -20.14 34.80 13.53
C SER A 115 -19.76 34.55 12.07
N GLU A 116 -18.93 35.42 11.48
CA GLU A 116 -18.43 35.25 10.11
C GLU A 116 -17.56 33.99 9.97
N THR A 117 -16.67 33.74 10.92
CA THR A 117 -15.78 32.56 10.91
C THR A 117 -16.57 31.27 11.10
N LYS A 118 -17.56 31.28 11.99
CA LYS A 118 -18.47 30.15 12.21
C LYS A 118 -19.26 29.81 10.94
N ALA A 119 -19.78 30.82 10.25
CA ALA A 119 -20.52 30.61 9.00
C ALA A 119 -19.64 30.03 7.88
N LYS A 120 -18.40 30.51 7.74
CA LYS A 120 -17.43 29.97 6.77
C LYS A 120 -17.08 28.50 7.07
N LEU A 121 -16.79 28.19 8.33
CA LEU A 121 -16.51 26.82 8.77
C LEU A 121 -17.68 25.87 8.50
N GLU A 122 -18.91 26.30 8.75
CA GLU A 122 -20.10 25.50 8.45
C GLU A 122 -20.23 25.22 6.94
N ASP A 123 -20.01 26.22 6.08
CA ASP A 123 -20.05 26.06 4.62
C ASP A 123 -18.94 25.11 4.12
N ASP A 124 -17.72 25.27 4.62
CA ASP A 124 -16.57 24.41 4.28
C ASP A 124 -16.83 22.95 4.70
N ILE A 125 -17.38 22.72 5.90
CA ILE A 125 -17.76 21.38 6.38
C ILE A 125 -18.81 20.75 5.46
N GLN A 126 -19.83 21.52 5.07
CA GLN A 126 -20.87 21.02 4.16
C GLN A 126 -20.33 20.70 2.77
N LYS A 127 -19.43 21.53 2.24
CA LYS A 127 -18.78 21.31 0.96
C LYS A 127 -17.92 20.05 0.98
N LEU A 128 -17.05 19.89 1.99
CA LEU A 128 -16.20 18.71 2.16
C LEU A 128 -17.03 17.43 2.27
N LYS A 129 -18.15 17.48 3.00
CA LYS A 129 -19.06 16.33 3.13
C LYS A 129 -19.65 15.92 1.77
N LYS A 130 -20.11 16.87 0.96
CA LYS A 130 -20.63 16.61 -0.39
C LYS A 130 -19.56 16.08 -1.34
N GLU A 131 -18.34 16.63 -1.27
CA GLU A 131 -17.20 16.16 -2.06
C GLU A 131 -16.83 14.71 -1.71
N GLN A 132 -16.75 14.39 -0.41
CA GLN A 132 -16.46 13.04 0.08
C GLN A 132 -17.53 12.02 -0.37
N GLU A 133 -18.82 12.38 -0.25
CA GLU A 133 -19.93 11.53 -0.70
C GLU A 133 -19.87 11.29 -2.21
N GLY A 134 -19.62 12.34 -3.00
CA GLY A 134 -19.48 12.23 -4.46
C GLY A 134 -18.27 11.41 -4.89
N GLU A 135 -17.14 11.50 -4.19
CA GLU A 135 -15.96 10.67 -4.45
C GLU A 135 -16.21 9.19 -4.11
N ALA A 136 -16.87 8.92 -2.98
CA ALA A 136 -17.25 7.57 -2.59
C ALA A 136 -18.21 6.91 -3.61
N GLU A 137 -19.19 7.66 -4.11
CA GLU A 137 -20.09 7.16 -5.17
C GLU A 137 -19.36 6.88 -6.49
N LYS A 138 -18.43 7.77 -6.89
CA LYS A 138 -17.62 7.57 -8.10
C LYS A 138 -16.76 6.32 -8.00
N LEU A 139 -16.04 6.14 -6.89
CA LEU A 139 -15.23 4.96 -6.63
C LEU A 139 -16.08 3.69 -6.63
N LYS A 140 -17.24 3.71 -5.98
CA LYS A 140 -18.17 2.57 -5.96
C LYS A 140 -18.59 2.16 -7.37
N LYS A 141 -18.98 3.12 -8.22
CA LYS A 141 -19.35 2.86 -9.62
C LYS A 141 -18.18 2.29 -10.42
N GLU A 142 -16.98 2.84 -10.27
CA GLU A 142 -15.77 2.35 -10.95
C GLU A 142 -15.42 0.91 -10.54
N TYR A 143 -15.55 0.57 -9.26
CA TYR A 143 -15.36 -0.81 -8.77
C TYR A 143 -16.41 -1.77 -9.33
N GLU A 144 -17.69 -1.37 -9.34
CA GLU A 144 -18.77 -2.17 -9.91
C GLU A 144 -18.56 -2.43 -11.41
N GLU A 145 -18.14 -1.42 -12.18
CA GLU A 145 -17.82 -1.54 -13.60
C GLU A 145 -16.63 -2.48 -13.85
N LYS A 146 -15.53 -2.31 -13.10
CA LYS A 146 -14.36 -3.21 -13.20
C LYS A 146 -14.73 -4.66 -12.85
N LEU A 147 -15.54 -4.85 -11.81
CA LEU A 147 -16.02 -6.17 -11.42
C LEU A 147 -16.87 -6.82 -12.52
N ALA A 148 -17.77 -6.06 -13.14
CA ALA A 148 -18.60 -6.53 -14.24
C ALA A 148 -17.75 -6.96 -15.45
N LYS A 149 -16.77 -6.14 -15.83
CA LYS A 149 -15.85 -6.44 -16.94
C LYS A 149 -15.00 -7.68 -16.68
N ILE A 150 -14.52 -7.87 -15.45
CA ILE A 150 -13.78 -9.09 -15.07
C ILE A 150 -14.69 -10.32 -15.18
N LYS A 151 -15.92 -10.26 -14.64
CA LYS A 151 -16.88 -11.37 -14.74
C LYS A 151 -17.19 -11.76 -16.18
N GLU A 152 -17.40 -10.76 -17.05
CA GLU A 152 -17.64 -10.99 -18.48
C GLU A 152 -16.42 -11.65 -19.15
N SER A 153 -15.21 -11.13 -18.90
CA SER A 153 -13.99 -11.70 -19.45
C SER A 153 -13.72 -13.12 -18.97
N TYR A 154 -14.04 -13.42 -17.71
CA TYR A 154 -13.91 -14.74 -17.13
C TYR A 154 -14.90 -15.72 -17.78
N ALA A 155 -16.17 -15.35 -17.87
CA ALA A 155 -17.19 -16.15 -18.55
C ALA A 155 -16.80 -16.45 -20.01
N ALA A 156 -16.32 -15.45 -20.75
CA ALA A 156 -15.86 -15.64 -22.13
C ALA A 156 -14.62 -16.53 -22.24
N SER A 157 -13.71 -16.50 -21.24
CA SER A 157 -12.56 -17.39 -21.18
C SER A 157 -12.96 -18.82 -20.84
N GLU A 158 -13.92 -19.00 -19.93
CA GLU A 158 -14.45 -20.30 -19.53
C GLU A 158 -15.15 -21.00 -20.70
N THR A 159 -15.96 -20.27 -21.48
CA THR A 159 -16.62 -20.85 -22.67
C THR A 159 -15.61 -21.29 -23.73
N LYS A 160 -14.58 -20.46 -24.01
CA LYS A 160 -13.52 -20.82 -24.96
C LYS A 160 -12.72 -22.04 -24.50
N LEU A 161 -12.45 -22.17 -23.20
CA LEU A 161 -11.70 -23.30 -22.66
C LEU A 161 -12.52 -24.59 -22.77
N LYS A 162 -13.83 -24.54 -22.48
CA LYS A 162 -14.74 -25.68 -22.66
C LYS A 162 -14.84 -26.13 -24.12
N GLU A 163 -14.96 -25.18 -25.06
CA GLU A 163 -14.98 -25.47 -26.49
C GLU A 163 -13.68 -26.15 -26.96
N ASN A 164 -12.52 -25.61 -26.54
CA ASN A 164 -11.23 -26.21 -26.84
C ASN A 164 -11.06 -27.61 -26.24
N ALA A 165 -11.53 -27.83 -25.01
CA ALA A 165 -11.51 -29.14 -24.37
C ALA A 165 -12.34 -30.16 -25.16
N ALA A 166 -13.56 -29.78 -25.56
CA ALA A 166 -14.42 -30.64 -26.38
C ALA A 166 -13.77 -30.98 -27.74
N ALA A 167 -13.18 -29.99 -28.42
CA ALA A 167 -12.48 -30.21 -29.68
C ALA A 167 -11.24 -31.12 -29.53
N GLN A 168 -10.52 -31.01 -28.41
CA GLN A 168 -9.40 -31.91 -28.09
C GLN A 168 -9.87 -33.34 -27.80
N ASP A 169 -10.95 -33.51 -27.03
CA ASP A 169 -11.54 -34.81 -26.74
C ASP A 169 -11.98 -35.54 -28.02
N GLU A 170 -12.63 -34.83 -28.94
CA GLU A 170 -12.99 -35.38 -30.26
C GLU A 170 -11.76 -35.83 -31.06
N LYS A 171 -10.70 -35.00 -31.08
CA LYS A 171 -9.44 -35.33 -31.78
C LYS A 171 -8.75 -36.53 -31.15
N ILE A 172 -8.71 -36.64 -29.82
CA ILE A 172 -8.17 -37.78 -29.09
C ILE A 172 -8.96 -39.04 -29.42
N SER A 173 -10.29 -38.95 -29.45
CA SER A 173 -11.16 -40.08 -29.82
C SER A 173 -10.88 -40.59 -31.24
N LYS A 174 -10.71 -39.68 -32.21
CA LYS A 174 -10.36 -40.04 -33.59
C LYS A 174 -8.99 -40.71 -33.69
N LEU A 175 -7.96 -40.10 -33.08
CA LEU A 175 -6.60 -40.64 -33.09
C LEU A 175 -6.50 -41.99 -32.37
N SER A 176 -7.28 -42.20 -31.30
CA SER A 176 -7.33 -43.49 -30.60
C SER A 176 -7.84 -44.59 -31.53
N LYS A 177 -8.91 -44.34 -32.30
CA LYS A 177 -9.44 -45.31 -33.26
C LYS A 177 -8.43 -45.63 -34.36
N GLU A 178 -7.83 -44.60 -34.96
CA GLU A 178 -6.80 -44.77 -36.00
C GLU A 178 -5.58 -45.56 -35.49
N ARG A 179 -5.15 -45.31 -34.24
CA ARG A 179 -4.09 -46.10 -33.59
C ARG A 179 -4.51 -47.56 -33.45
N ASP A 180 -5.72 -47.84 -32.97
CA ASP A 180 -6.18 -49.22 -32.72
C ASP A 180 -6.28 -50.01 -34.04
N GLU A 181 -6.77 -49.38 -35.11
CA GLU A 181 -6.79 -49.95 -36.47
C GLU A 181 -5.37 -50.21 -37.00
N ALA A 182 -4.45 -49.24 -36.83
CA ALA A 182 -3.05 -49.40 -37.25
C ALA A 182 -2.35 -50.53 -36.47
N VAL A 183 -2.56 -50.62 -35.16
CA VAL A 183 -2.02 -51.70 -34.31
C VAL A 183 -2.55 -53.06 -34.74
N PHE A 184 -3.86 -53.16 -35.04
CA PHE A 184 -4.46 -54.38 -35.56
C PHE A 184 -3.83 -54.80 -36.89
N SER A 185 -3.71 -53.86 -37.85
CA SER A 185 -3.11 -54.13 -39.15
C SER A 185 -1.63 -54.55 -39.04
N ALA A 186 -0.85 -53.89 -38.18
CA ALA A 186 0.54 -54.23 -37.93
C ALA A 186 0.69 -55.64 -37.32
N GLY A 187 -0.23 -56.04 -36.44
CA GLY A 187 -0.31 -57.40 -35.91
C GLY A 187 -0.51 -58.44 -37.01
N THR A 188 -1.51 -58.23 -37.88
CA THR A 188 -1.79 -59.15 -39.00
C THR A 188 -0.62 -59.28 -39.99
N LEU A 189 0.04 -58.15 -40.32
CA LEU A 189 1.22 -58.16 -41.18
C LEU A 189 2.42 -58.85 -40.51
N GLY A 190 2.55 -58.75 -39.19
CA GLY A 190 3.57 -59.46 -38.42
C GLY A 190 3.39 -60.98 -38.47
N GLU A 191 2.15 -61.47 -38.34
CA GLU A 191 1.81 -62.88 -38.48
C GLU A 191 2.07 -63.38 -39.91
N GLU A 192 1.67 -62.62 -40.93
CA GLU A 192 1.93 -62.98 -42.33
C GLU A 192 3.43 -63.02 -42.63
N LYS A 193 4.21 -62.06 -42.11
CA LYS A 193 5.67 -62.05 -42.24
C LYS A 193 6.28 -63.30 -41.63
N ALA A 194 5.87 -63.69 -40.42
CA ALA A 194 6.38 -64.90 -39.78
C ALA A 194 6.02 -66.17 -40.57
N ARG A 195 4.81 -66.25 -41.12
CA ARG A 195 4.40 -67.36 -42.01
C ARG A 195 5.27 -67.42 -43.26
N LEU A 196 5.46 -66.30 -43.95
CA LEU A 196 6.28 -66.23 -45.16
C LEU A 196 7.76 -66.54 -44.87
N GLU A 197 8.30 -66.08 -43.75
CA GLU A 197 9.65 -66.44 -43.32
C GLU A 197 9.78 -67.96 -43.14
N ASN A 198 8.81 -68.61 -42.51
CA ASN A 198 8.79 -70.07 -42.38
C ASN A 198 8.71 -70.77 -43.75
N ASP A 199 7.78 -70.37 -44.61
CA ASP A 199 7.62 -70.93 -45.96
C ASP A 199 8.92 -70.81 -46.78
N VAL A 200 9.63 -69.67 -46.67
CA VAL A 200 10.94 -69.46 -47.33
C VAL A 200 11.98 -70.44 -46.78
N THR A 201 12.05 -70.63 -45.46
CA THR A 201 13.01 -71.58 -44.87
C THR A 201 12.72 -73.03 -45.27
N GLU A 202 11.45 -73.44 -45.33
CA GLU A 202 11.04 -74.77 -45.78
C GLU A 202 11.37 -75.00 -47.26
N LEU A 203 11.08 -74.02 -48.12
CA LEU A 203 11.43 -74.08 -49.54
C LEU A 203 12.94 -74.15 -49.77
N GLN A 204 13.74 -73.41 -48.99
CA GLN A 204 15.20 -73.49 -49.05
C GLN A 204 15.70 -74.90 -48.68
N LEU A 205 15.15 -75.51 -47.63
CA LEU A 205 15.48 -76.89 -47.23
C LEU A 205 15.08 -77.91 -48.30
N TYR A 206 13.89 -77.76 -48.88
CA TYR A 206 13.42 -78.64 -49.96
C TYR A 206 14.30 -78.53 -51.20
N ALA A 207 14.64 -77.31 -51.62
CA ALA A 207 15.52 -77.08 -52.76
C ALA A 207 16.91 -77.69 -52.52
N ALA A 208 17.50 -77.48 -51.33
CA ALA A 208 18.78 -78.09 -50.96
C ALA A 208 18.72 -79.62 -51.04
N SER A 209 17.67 -80.23 -50.48
CA SER A 209 17.47 -81.69 -50.50
C SER A 209 17.36 -82.24 -51.93
N GLN A 210 16.60 -81.56 -52.80
CA GLN A 210 16.45 -81.96 -54.20
C GLN A 210 17.76 -81.83 -54.99
N TYR A 211 18.54 -80.78 -54.75
CA TYR A 211 19.86 -80.65 -55.36
C TYR A 211 20.81 -81.74 -54.88
N ASP A 212 20.82 -82.05 -53.57
CA ASP A 212 21.65 -83.11 -53.00
C ASP A 212 21.27 -84.49 -53.56
N GLU A 213 19.97 -84.79 -53.68
CA GLU A 213 19.46 -86.05 -54.22
C GLU A 213 19.75 -86.17 -55.73
N GLY A 214 19.47 -85.12 -56.51
CA GLY A 214 19.75 -85.07 -57.94
C GLY A 214 21.24 -85.16 -58.26
N PHE A 215 22.08 -84.47 -57.48
CA PHE A 215 23.54 -84.58 -57.57
C PHE A 215 24.01 -85.99 -57.25
N SER A 216 23.52 -86.58 -56.16
CA SER A 216 23.85 -87.96 -55.77
C SER A 216 23.48 -88.98 -56.85
N PHE A 217 22.26 -88.87 -57.41
CA PHE A 217 21.81 -89.72 -58.51
C PHE A 217 22.71 -89.58 -59.75
N ALA A 218 23.05 -88.35 -60.16
CA ALA A 218 23.95 -88.12 -61.29
C ALA A 218 25.34 -88.74 -61.07
N VAL A 219 25.89 -88.62 -59.86
CA VAL A 219 27.16 -89.27 -59.48
C VAL A 219 27.05 -90.79 -59.58
N GLU A 220 25.95 -91.40 -59.12
CA GLU A 220 25.72 -92.84 -59.25
C GLU A 220 25.65 -93.30 -60.72
N GLN A 221 24.94 -92.55 -61.57
CA GLN A 221 24.88 -92.84 -63.01
C GLN A 221 26.28 -92.81 -63.66
N ILE A 222 27.12 -91.83 -63.30
CA ILE A 222 28.49 -91.74 -63.83
C ILE A 222 29.36 -92.90 -63.32
N LYS A 223 29.23 -93.29 -62.05
CA LYS A 223 29.96 -94.44 -61.48
C LYS A 223 29.66 -95.76 -62.21
N LEU A 224 28.46 -95.91 -62.77
CA LEU A 224 28.10 -97.09 -63.57
C LEU A 224 28.95 -97.21 -64.84
N LEU A 225 29.29 -96.08 -65.47
CA LEU A 225 30.15 -96.02 -66.65
C LEU A 225 31.64 -96.01 -66.29
N PHE A 226 31.98 -95.50 -65.10
CA PHE A 226 33.37 -95.33 -64.62
C PHE A 226 33.50 -95.84 -63.17
N PRO A 227 33.71 -97.16 -62.96
CA PRO A 227 33.70 -97.77 -61.63
C PRO A 227 34.81 -97.29 -60.68
N ASP A 228 35.94 -96.84 -61.24
CA ASP A 228 37.10 -96.34 -60.50
C ASP A 228 36.98 -94.86 -60.10
N LEU A 229 35.84 -94.22 -60.37
CA LEU A 229 35.62 -92.81 -60.08
C LEU A 229 35.37 -92.59 -58.57
N ASP A 230 36.32 -91.95 -57.89
CA ASP A 230 36.26 -91.60 -56.47
C ASP A 230 36.06 -90.10 -56.21
N ALA A 231 35.74 -89.74 -54.97
CA ALA A 231 35.48 -88.34 -54.58
C ALA A 231 36.69 -87.42 -54.82
N LYS A 232 37.92 -87.97 -54.81
CA LYS A 232 39.14 -87.21 -55.04
C LYS A 232 39.31 -86.84 -56.51
N ARG A 233 39.06 -87.77 -57.43
CA ARG A 233 39.09 -87.51 -58.89
C ARG A 233 37.93 -86.66 -59.37
N LEU A 234 36.75 -86.80 -58.77
CA LEU A 234 35.61 -85.92 -59.07
C LEU A 234 35.88 -84.48 -58.59
N GLY A 235 36.55 -84.30 -57.45
CA GLY A 235 36.97 -82.99 -56.95
C GLY A 235 38.04 -82.29 -57.79
N GLU A 236 38.71 -82.99 -58.70
CA GLU A 236 39.60 -82.39 -59.71
C GLU A 236 38.81 -81.76 -60.88
N ALA A 237 37.57 -82.22 -61.10
CA ALA A 237 36.64 -81.67 -62.09
C ALA A 237 35.95 -80.42 -61.53
N ASP A 238 36.62 -79.27 -61.66
CA ASP A 238 36.01 -77.96 -61.41
C ASP A 238 35.03 -77.61 -62.55
N ALA A 239 33.88 -77.04 -62.22
CA ALA A 239 32.92 -76.51 -63.20
C ALA A 239 33.52 -75.43 -64.11
N MET A 240 34.63 -74.82 -63.66
CA MET A 240 35.41 -73.84 -64.43
C MET A 240 36.50 -74.47 -65.32
N ASN A 241 36.56 -75.79 -65.44
CA ASN A 241 37.49 -76.50 -66.32
C ASN A 241 36.72 -77.32 -67.37
N GLN A 242 37.25 -77.40 -68.59
CA GLN A 242 36.72 -78.19 -69.70
C GLN A 242 37.68 -79.32 -70.10
N ILE A 243 37.13 -80.36 -70.73
CA ILE A 243 37.92 -81.47 -71.26
C ILE A 243 38.18 -81.21 -72.75
N ILE A 244 39.45 -81.04 -73.13
CA ILE A 244 39.90 -81.00 -74.52
C ILE A 244 40.85 -82.18 -74.72
N ASP A 245 40.57 -83.03 -75.70
CA ASP A 245 41.41 -84.20 -76.07
C ASP A 245 41.80 -85.09 -74.88
N GLY A 246 40.86 -85.28 -73.94
CA GLY A 246 41.04 -86.14 -72.78
C GLY A 246 41.89 -85.55 -71.63
N LYS A 247 42.27 -84.26 -71.70
CA LYS A 247 42.93 -83.55 -70.58
C LYS A 247 42.06 -82.42 -70.06
N LEU A 248 42.05 -82.24 -68.74
CA LEU A 248 41.38 -81.11 -68.10
C LEU A 248 42.20 -79.83 -68.30
N VAL A 249 41.54 -78.79 -68.80
CA VAL A 249 42.10 -77.44 -69.00
C VAL A 249 41.09 -76.39 -68.52
N PRO A 250 41.53 -75.21 -68.05
CA PRO A 250 40.62 -74.12 -67.69
C PRO A 250 39.65 -73.77 -68.82
N TYR A 251 38.37 -73.62 -68.48
CA TYR A 251 37.32 -73.20 -69.39
C TYR A 251 37.60 -71.77 -69.86
N ALA A 252 37.75 -71.61 -71.17
CA ALA A 252 37.86 -70.31 -71.80
C ALA A 252 36.55 -70.06 -72.57
N PRO A 253 35.71 -69.11 -72.16
CA PRO A 253 34.49 -68.80 -72.89
C PRO A 253 34.83 -68.38 -74.33
N PRO A 254 34.09 -68.83 -75.36
CA PRO A 254 34.27 -68.31 -76.71
C PRO A 254 34.00 -66.80 -76.74
N GLN A 255 34.84 -66.06 -77.46
CA GLN A 255 34.63 -64.63 -77.74
C GLN A 255 33.40 -64.39 -78.61
#